data_AF-A0A559LNU3-F1
#
_entry.id   AF-A0A559LNU3-F1
#
_cell.length_a   1.000
_cell.length_b   1.000
_cell.length_c   1.000
_cell.angle_alpha   90.00
_cell.angle_beta   90.00
_cell.angle_gamma   90.00
#
_symmetry.space_group_name_H-M   'P 1'
#
loop_
_entity.id
_entity.type
_entity.pdbx_description
1 polymer ?
#
loop_
_entity_poly.entity_id
_entity_poly.type
_entity_poly.pdbx_seq_one_letter_code
_entity_poly.pdbx_strand_id
1 'polypeptide(L)'
;MSFGWPSSDFDGYEALEAAIDKAYSKKVLMFAAAANSGGRLARAYPASSPHVICVHSTDALGNASDFSPTADPNSINIATVGECVESAWPTFLCESSNYDCVKSRSGTSYAAPIIAGIAGFLLQYGRLHLSSGEAMAMKRRDKMEAVLRRCAVRGSNYQPRDGYFSVDLSLDKQNLFGERLEWVSYEIVKALSV
;
A
#
# COMPACT_ATOMS: atom_id res chain seq x y z
N MET A 1 -3.54 8.58 2.76
CA MET A 1 -3.13 9.53 3.81
C MET A 1 -1.61 9.54 3.86
N SER A 2 -0.97 10.46 3.11
CA SER A 2 0.50 10.55 3.04
C SER A 2 1.09 11.42 4.15
N PHE A 3 0.54 11.30 5.36
CA PHE A 3 0.87 12.05 6.57
C PHE A 3 0.79 11.13 7.79
N GLY A 4 1.36 11.56 8.92
CA GLY A 4 1.14 10.91 10.21
C GLY A 4 1.84 11.59 11.38
N TRP A 5 1.46 11.19 12.59
CA TRP A 5 2.01 11.61 13.87
C TRP A 5 2.74 10.46 14.57
N PRO A 6 3.82 10.73 15.33
CA PRO A 6 4.57 9.67 16.03
C PRO A 6 3.77 8.88 17.07
N SER A 7 2.67 9.45 17.58
CA SER A 7 1.79 8.86 18.58
C SER A 7 0.34 9.36 18.39
N SER A 8 -0.58 8.89 19.22
CA SER A 8 -1.95 9.42 19.35
C SER A 8 -2.03 10.67 20.24
N ASP A 9 -0.90 11.17 20.75
CA ASP A 9 -0.83 12.36 21.59
C ASP A 9 -0.67 13.62 20.72
N PHE A 10 -1.76 14.01 20.08
CA PHE A 10 -1.85 15.25 19.29
C PHE A 10 -3.27 15.82 19.29
N ASP A 11 -3.35 17.15 19.15
CA ASP A 11 -4.63 17.85 19.03
C ASP A 11 -5.40 17.37 17.79
N GLY A 12 -6.60 16.83 18.02
CA GLY A 12 -7.47 16.31 16.96
C GLY A 12 -7.45 14.80 16.77
N TYR A 13 -6.72 14.03 17.60
CA TYR A 13 -6.73 12.56 17.56
C TYR A 13 -8.14 11.96 17.54
N GLU A 14 -8.99 12.32 18.50
CA GLU A 14 -10.36 11.79 18.61
C GLU A 14 -11.22 12.07 17.36
N ALA A 15 -11.04 13.24 16.74
CA ALA A 15 -11.75 13.59 15.53
C ALA A 15 -11.27 12.76 14.32
N LEU A 16 -9.96 12.49 14.24
CA LEU A 16 -9.39 11.65 13.20
C LEU A 16 -9.78 10.18 13.38
N GLU A 17 -9.74 9.66 14.61
CA GLU A 17 -10.17 8.28 14.93
C GLU A 17 -11.65 8.09 14.57
N ALA A 18 -12.52 9.00 14.99
CA ALA A 18 -13.95 8.94 14.64
C ALA A 18 -14.20 8.99 13.12
N ALA A 19 -13.38 9.74 12.37
CA ALA A 19 -13.46 9.78 10.92
C ALA A 19 -13.00 8.46 10.28
N ILE A 20 -11.95 7.84 10.80
CA ILE A 20 -11.44 6.53 10.39
C ILE A 20 -12.51 5.46 10.66
N ASP A 21 -13.10 5.42 11.86
CA ASP A 21 -14.17 4.50 12.22
C ASP A 21 -15.38 4.62 11.29
N LYS A 22 -15.80 5.87 11.01
CA LYS A 22 -16.90 6.16 10.10
C LYS A 22 -16.60 5.67 8.69
N ALA A 23 -15.38 5.88 8.18
CA ALA A 23 -14.97 5.40 6.87
C ALA A 23 -14.92 3.86 6.82
N TYR A 24 -14.37 3.23 7.86
CA TYR A 24 -14.30 1.78 8.00
C TYR A 24 -15.70 1.13 8.02
N SER A 25 -16.65 1.69 8.78
CA SER A 25 -18.04 1.22 8.83
C SER A 25 -18.74 1.22 7.46
N LYS A 26 -18.28 2.10 6.55
CA LYS A 26 -18.78 2.23 5.17
C LYS A 26 -17.99 1.41 4.15
N LYS A 27 -17.06 0.56 4.60
CA LYS A 27 -16.17 -0.25 3.74
C LYS A 27 -15.36 0.64 2.77
N VAL A 28 -14.89 1.77 3.29
CA VAL A 28 -13.93 2.64 2.59
C VAL A 28 -12.53 2.15 2.95
N LEU A 29 -11.75 1.79 1.94
CA LEU A 29 -10.35 1.41 2.11
C LEU A 29 -9.52 2.65 2.41
N MET A 30 -8.67 2.55 3.43
CA MET A 30 -7.78 3.63 3.85
C MET A 30 -6.35 3.12 3.85
N PHE A 31 -5.46 3.93 3.28
CA PHE A 31 -4.03 3.65 3.18
C PHE A 31 -3.26 4.81 3.79
N ALA A 32 -2.25 4.53 4.60
CA ALA A 32 -1.43 5.56 5.22
C ALA A 32 0.06 5.24 5.18
N ALA A 33 0.87 6.30 5.05
CA ALA A 33 2.32 6.21 5.06
C ALA A 33 2.84 5.74 6.42
N ALA A 34 3.70 4.72 6.44
CA ALA A 34 4.17 4.11 7.68
C ALA A 34 4.94 5.09 8.58
N ALA A 35 5.88 5.84 8.02
CA ALA A 35 6.71 6.93 8.58
C ALA A 35 8.06 6.96 7.83
N ASN A 36 8.94 7.91 8.13
CA ASN A 36 10.26 8.04 7.50
C ASN A 36 11.40 8.16 8.54
N SER A 37 11.26 7.51 9.70
CA SER A 37 12.22 7.61 10.82
C SER A 37 13.16 6.40 10.95
N GLY A 38 13.15 5.49 9.96
CA GLY A 38 13.88 4.22 10.01
C GLY A 38 13.49 3.41 11.25
N GLY A 39 14.42 2.63 11.77
CA GLY A 39 14.22 1.86 13.01
C GLY A 39 14.13 2.69 14.30
N ARG A 40 14.17 4.04 14.24
CA ARG A 40 14.15 4.89 15.43
C ARG A 40 12.76 5.05 16.03
N LEU A 41 11.72 5.14 15.20
CA LEU A 41 10.33 5.29 15.62
C LEU A 41 9.47 4.21 14.97
N ALA A 42 8.41 3.81 15.66
CA ALA A 42 7.41 2.89 15.13
C ALA A 42 6.56 3.55 14.03
N ARG A 43 5.59 2.79 13.51
CA ARG A 43 4.59 3.31 12.56
C ARG A 43 3.86 4.51 13.15
N ALA A 44 3.75 5.58 12.36
CA ALA A 44 2.99 6.76 12.69
C ALA A 44 1.48 6.47 12.68
N TYR A 45 0.73 7.20 13.48
CA TYR A 45 -0.73 7.26 13.35
C TYR A 45 -1.10 8.19 12.19
N PRO A 46 -2.05 7.86 11.28
CA PRO A 46 -3.02 6.78 11.38
C PRO A 46 -2.59 5.43 10.77
N ALA A 47 -1.37 5.27 10.27
CA ALA A 47 -0.91 4.00 9.71
C ALA A 47 -0.84 2.86 10.75
N SER A 48 -0.74 3.19 12.04
CA SER A 48 -0.85 2.23 13.14
C SER A 48 -2.29 1.85 13.53
N SER A 49 -3.32 2.49 12.98
CA SER A 49 -4.72 2.14 13.27
C SER A 49 -5.10 0.78 12.67
N PRO A 50 -5.84 -0.08 13.39
CA PRO A 50 -6.30 -1.38 12.87
C PRO A 50 -7.31 -1.25 11.71
N HIS A 51 -7.82 -0.05 11.42
CA HIS A 51 -8.76 0.17 10.32
C HIS A 51 -8.07 0.68 9.04
N VAL A 52 -6.77 0.96 9.10
CA VAL A 52 -5.98 1.53 8.02
C VAL A 52 -4.91 0.52 7.58
N ILE A 53 -4.70 0.41 6.26
CA ILE A 53 -3.59 -0.38 5.71
C ILE A 53 -2.33 0.49 5.77
N CYS A 54 -1.38 0.08 6.61
CA CYS A 54 -0.06 0.70 6.69
C CYS A 54 0.75 0.41 5.42
N VAL A 55 1.36 1.45 4.83
CA VAL A 55 2.17 1.34 3.61
C VAL A 55 3.61 1.75 3.90
N HIS A 56 4.49 0.76 3.82
CA HIS A 56 5.95 0.89 3.92
C HIS A 56 6.56 1.22 2.55
N SER A 57 7.84 1.60 2.56
CA SER A 57 8.61 1.97 1.36
C SER A 57 9.67 0.93 1.05
N THR A 58 9.84 0.64 -0.24
CA THR A 58 10.98 -0.09 -0.79
C THR A 58 11.72 0.74 -1.83
N ASP A 59 12.94 0.32 -2.14
CA ASP A 59 13.60 0.69 -3.40
C ASP A 59 12.96 -0.05 -4.60
N ALA A 60 13.48 0.19 -5.80
CA ALA A 60 13.00 -0.42 -7.04
C ALA A 60 13.31 -1.93 -7.15
N LEU A 61 14.16 -2.47 -6.28
CA LEU A 61 14.49 -3.90 -6.22
C LEU A 61 13.65 -4.63 -5.16
N GLY A 62 12.79 -3.91 -4.44
CA GLY A 62 11.97 -4.45 -3.37
C GLY A 62 12.70 -4.61 -2.04
N ASN A 63 13.86 -3.97 -1.86
CA ASN A 63 14.55 -3.91 -0.57
C ASN A 63 13.88 -2.85 0.32
N ALA A 64 13.88 -3.05 1.63
CA ALA A 64 13.46 -2.05 2.59
C ALA A 64 14.19 -0.71 2.37
N SER A 65 13.44 0.39 2.28
CA SER A 65 14.05 1.71 2.39
C SER A 65 14.61 1.93 3.79
N ASP A 66 15.81 2.50 3.92
CA ASP A 66 16.46 2.75 5.21
C ASP A 66 15.62 3.63 6.16
N PHE A 67 14.80 4.52 5.59
CA PHE A 67 13.89 5.39 6.34
C PHE A 67 12.55 4.73 6.70
N SER A 68 12.23 3.57 6.12
CA SER A 68 10.97 2.86 6.41
C SER A 68 11.03 2.26 7.82
N PRO A 69 9.96 2.34 8.64
CA PRO A 69 9.94 1.74 9.98
C PRO A 69 10.03 0.23 9.89
N THR A 70 10.82 -0.39 10.78
CA THR A 70 11.00 -1.85 10.86
C THR A 70 9.68 -2.61 10.76
N ALA A 71 9.69 -3.71 9.99
CA ALA A 71 8.56 -4.60 9.86
C ALA A 71 8.06 -5.09 11.22
N ASP A 72 6.75 -4.96 11.46
CA ASP A 72 6.11 -5.58 12.62
C ASP A 72 5.92 -7.08 12.33
N PRO A 73 6.54 -7.98 13.11
CA PRO A 73 6.47 -9.43 12.86
C PRO A 73 5.05 -10.00 13.01
N ASN A 74 4.13 -9.28 13.65
CA ASN A 74 2.75 -9.73 13.85
C ASN A 74 1.77 -9.15 12.82
N SER A 75 2.27 -8.37 11.86
CA SER A 75 1.47 -7.67 10.85
C SER A 75 1.80 -8.12 9.42
N ILE A 76 0.87 -7.91 8.50
CA ILE A 76 1.15 -7.94 7.06
C ILE A 76 1.75 -6.58 6.68
N ASN A 77 3.07 -6.50 6.56
CA ASN A 77 3.75 -5.25 6.21
C ASN A 77 3.68 -5.00 4.69
N ILE A 78 2.60 -4.37 4.24
CA ILE A 78 2.45 -3.97 2.83
C ILE A 78 3.46 -2.86 2.51
N ALA A 79 4.19 -3.03 1.41
CA ALA A 79 5.14 -2.04 0.91
C ALA A 79 5.04 -1.94 -0.62
N THR A 80 5.57 -0.87 -1.18
CA THR A 80 5.86 -0.76 -2.62
C THR A 80 6.97 0.27 -2.81
N VAL A 81 7.37 0.51 -4.05
CA VAL A 81 8.39 1.50 -4.38
C VAL A 81 8.00 2.86 -3.79
N GLY A 82 8.89 3.40 -2.95
CA GLY A 82 8.75 4.73 -2.36
C GLY A 82 10.03 5.53 -2.46
N GLU A 83 11.09 4.99 -3.06
CA GLU A 83 12.32 5.72 -3.37
C GLU A 83 12.34 6.22 -4.80
N CYS A 84 12.89 7.42 -4.96
CA CYS A 84 13.15 8.03 -6.26
C CYS A 84 11.90 8.09 -7.16
N VAL A 85 10.71 8.23 -6.55
CA VAL A 85 9.43 8.32 -7.25
C VAL A 85 9.31 9.69 -7.89
N GLU A 86 9.30 9.72 -9.21
CA GLU A 86 9.02 10.94 -9.97
C GLU A 86 7.52 11.24 -9.99
N SER A 87 7.17 12.49 -9.70
CA SER A 87 5.79 12.95 -9.68
C SER A 87 5.68 14.42 -10.04
N ALA A 88 4.47 14.88 -10.34
CA ALA A 88 4.19 16.28 -10.63
C ALA A 88 4.67 17.18 -9.48
N TRP A 89 5.29 18.29 -9.85
CA TRP A 89 5.85 19.28 -8.94
C TRP A 89 5.13 20.62 -9.10
N PRO A 90 4.88 21.37 -8.00
CA PRO A 90 4.21 22.65 -8.11
C PRO A 90 4.97 23.60 -9.05
N THR A 91 4.25 24.17 -10.01
CA THR A 91 4.84 25.01 -11.09
C THR A 91 5.64 26.19 -10.55
N PHE A 92 5.20 26.79 -9.45
CA PHE A 92 5.89 27.90 -8.78
C PHE A 92 7.19 27.49 -8.06
N LEU A 93 7.44 26.19 -7.91
CA LEU A 93 8.68 25.61 -7.37
C LEU A 93 9.52 24.92 -8.46
N CYS A 94 9.11 24.99 -9.72
CA CYS A 94 9.88 24.40 -10.83
C CYS A 94 11.08 25.28 -11.16
N GLU A 95 12.24 24.64 -11.26
CA GLU A 95 13.44 25.29 -11.78
C GLU A 95 13.31 25.51 -13.29
N SER A 96 13.94 26.55 -13.84
CA SER A 96 13.86 26.88 -15.27
C SER A 96 14.40 25.78 -16.19
N SER A 97 15.22 24.88 -15.66
CA SER A 97 15.76 23.70 -16.34
C SER A 97 14.80 22.49 -16.33
N ASN A 98 13.73 22.54 -15.53
CA ASN A 98 12.76 21.45 -15.35
C ASN A 98 11.45 21.77 -16.08
N TYR A 99 11.47 21.61 -17.40
CA TYR A 99 10.35 21.97 -18.27
C TYR A 99 9.10 21.13 -18.04
N ASP A 100 9.25 19.87 -17.65
CA ASP A 100 8.13 18.96 -17.39
C ASP A 100 7.50 19.17 -16.01
N CYS A 101 8.11 20.01 -15.17
CA CYS A 101 7.65 20.28 -13.81
C CYS A 101 7.43 19.00 -13.00
N VAL A 102 8.40 18.08 -13.06
CA VAL A 102 8.41 16.82 -12.31
C VAL A 102 9.55 16.80 -11.30
N LYS A 103 9.38 16.09 -10.19
CA LYS A 103 10.45 15.94 -9.19
C LYS A 103 10.46 14.54 -8.61
N SER A 104 11.65 13.96 -8.59
CA SER A 104 11.91 12.70 -7.90
C SER A 104 12.07 12.94 -6.39
N ARG A 105 11.34 12.16 -5.59
CA ARG A 105 11.34 12.23 -4.13
C ARG A 105 11.20 10.83 -3.53
N SER A 106 11.65 10.70 -2.28
CA SER A 106 11.60 9.44 -1.54
C SER A 106 10.81 9.58 -0.24
N GLY A 107 10.05 8.54 0.11
CA GLY A 107 9.31 8.46 1.36
C GLY A 107 8.14 7.48 1.31
N THR A 108 7.71 6.98 2.46
CA THR A 108 6.46 6.21 2.59
C THR A 108 5.23 7.02 2.14
N SER A 109 5.33 8.35 2.19
CA SER A 109 4.35 9.28 1.60
C SER A 109 4.14 9.12 0.09
N TYR A 110 5.13 8.57 -0.63
CA TYR A 110 5.07 8.27 -2.06
C TYR A 110 4.63 6.83 -2.33
N ALA A 111 5.02 5.88 -1.48
CA ALA A 111 4.52 4.50 -1.55
C ALA A 111 3.00 4.40 -1.28
N ALA A 112 2.48 5.16 -0.30
CA ALA A 112 1.07 5.15 0.08
C ALA A 112 0.08 5.41 -1.08
N PRO A 113 0.23 6.47 -1.91
CA PRO A 113 -0.66 6.69 -3.05
C PRO A 113 -0.48 5.65 -4.16
N ILE A 114 0.72 5.04 -4.31
CA ILE A 114 0.93 3.95 -5.28
C ILE A 114 0.11 2.73 -4.89
N ILE A 115 0.16 2.29 -3.63
CA ILE A 115 -0.71 1.20 -3.13
C ILE A 115 -2.19 1.55 -3.28
N ALA A 116 -2.58 2.80 -2.98
CA ALA A 116 -3.97 3.23 -3.16
C ALA A 116 -4.41 3.12 -4.64
N GLY A 117 -3.53 3.46 -5.58
CA GLY A 117 -3.75 3.28 -7.01
C GLY A 117 -3.88 1.81 -7.41
N ILE A 118 -2.98 0.94 -6.91
CA ILE A 118 -3.03 -0.51 -7.12
C ILE A 118 -4.34 -1.09 -6.58
N ALA A 119 -4.77 -0.69 -5.38
CA ALA A 119 -6.05 -1.11 -4.82
C ALA A 119 -7.24 -0.64 -5.66
N GLY A 120 -7.20 0.58 -6.21
CA GLY A 120 -8.19 1.08 -7.16
C GLY A 120 -8.29 0.22 -8.42
N PHE A 121 -7.13 -0.14 -9.01
CA PHE A 121 -7.05 -1.08 -10.13
C PHE A 121 -7.63 -2.45 -9.76
N LEU A 122 -7.28 -3.01 -8.60
CA LEU A 122 -7.78 -4.30 -8.14
C LEU A 122 -9.31 -4.28 -7.94
N LEU A 123 -9.87 -3.20 -7.41
CA LEU A 123 -11.33 -3.04 -7.31
C LEU A 123 -12.00 -2.98 -8.69
N GLN A 124 -11.38 -2.30 -9.66
CA GLN A 124 -11.88 -2.28 -11.04
C GLN A 124 -11.81 -3.67 -11.67
N TYR A 125 -10.69 -4.38 -11.50
CA TYR A 125 -10.54 -5.76 -11.94
C TYR A 125 -11.64 -6.65 -11.35
N GLY A 126 -11.85 -6.58 -10.03
CA GLY A 126 -12.87 -7.36 -9.33
C GLY A 126 -14.27 -7.12 -9.89
N ARG A 127 -14.61 -5.86 -10.20
CA ARG A 127 -15.91 -5.51 -10.81
C ARG A 127 -16.10 -6.07 -12.22
N LEU A 128 -15.03 -6.26 -12.97
CA LEU A 128 -15.08 -6.73 -14.36
C LEU A 128 -15.00 -8.24 -14.49
N HIS A 129 -14.30 -8.92 -13.58
CA HIS A 129 -13.90 -10.32 -13.76
C HIS A 129 -14.37 -11.27 -12.66
N LEU A 130 -14.87 -10.76 -11.52
CA LEU A 130 -15.35 -11.58 -10.41
C LEU A 130 -16.86 -11.44 -10.21
N SER A 131 -17.45 -12.30 -9.40
CA SER A 131 -18.85 -12.16 -9.00
C SER A 131 -19.05 -10.86 -8.20
N SER A 132 -20.30 -10.36 -8.19
CA SER A 132 -20.64 -9.16 -7.41
C SER A 132 -20.29 -9.31 -5.92
N GLY A 133 -20.44 -10.52 -5.36
CA GLY A 133 -20.09 -10.81 -3.97
C GLY A 133 -18.59 -10.69 -3.70
N GLU A 134 -17.76 -11.27 -4.55
CA GLU A 134 -16.29 -11.21 -4.45
C GLU A 134 -15.78 -9.78 -4.64
N ALA A 135 -16.28 -9.07 -5.65
CA ALA A 135 -15.94 -7.66 -5.89
C ALA A 135 -16.30 -6.77 -4.68
N MET A 136 -17.45 -7.03 -4.04
CA MET A 136 -17.85 -6.32 -2.82
C MET A 136 -17.02 -6.72 -1.60
N ALA A 137 -16.56 -7.98 -1.53
CA ALA A 137 -15.67 -8.44 -0.46
C ALA A 137 -14.32 -7.72 -0.49
N MET A 138 -13.78 -7.43 -1.69
CA MET A 138 -12.53 -6.66 -1.85
C MET A 138 -12.58 -5.25 -1.23
N LYS A 139 -13.76 -4.69 -0.97
CA LYS A 139 -13.89 -3.39 -0.28
C LYS A 139 -13.61 -3.46 1.21
N ARG A 140 -13.51 -4.66 1.80
CA ARG A 140 -13.15 -4.83 3.21
C ARG A 140 -11.62 -4.74 3.38
N ARG A 141 -11.18 -4.08 4.45
CA ARG A 141 -9.76 -3.83 4.74
C ARG A 141 -8.92 -5.11 4.75
N ASP A 142 -9.35 -6.10 5.53
CA ASP A 142 -8.71 -7.42 5.67
C ASP A 142 -8.58 -8.14 4.33
N LYS A 143 -9.63 -8.07 3.52
CA LYS A 143 -9.69 -8.73 2.22
C LYS A 143 -8.79 -8.05 1.18
N MET A 144 -8.79 -6.72 1.13
CA MET A 144 -7.84 -5.99 0.27
C MET A 144 -6.39 -6.23 0.69
N GLU A 145 -6.10 -6.23 1.99
CA GLU A 145 -4.76 -6.53 2.52
C GLU A 145 -4.29 -7.94 2.13
N ALA A 146 -5.17 -8.94 2.18
CA ALA A 146 -4.87 -10.29 1.71
C ALA A 146 -4.60 -10.34 0.19
N VAL A 147 -5.37 -9.61 -0.61
CA VAL A 147 -5.14 -9.52 -2.07
C VAL A 147 -3.82 -8.79 -2.38
N LEU A 148 -3.53 -7.69 -1.70
CA LEU A 148 -2.25 -6.96 -1.85
C LEU A 148 -1.06 -7.84 -1.45
N ARG A 149 -1.16 -8.57 -0.33
CA ARG A 149 -0.17 -9.58 0.06
C ARG A 149 0.00 -10.62 -1.05
N ARG A 150 -1.09 -11.09 -1.65
CA ARG A 150 -1.02 -12.05 -2.75
C ARG A 150 -0.34 -11.46 -3.99
N CYS A 151 -0.54 -10.18 -4.28
CA CYS A 151 0.16 -9.46 -5.34
C CYS A 151 1.66 -9.32 -5.08
N ALA A 152 2.16 -9.44 -3.84
CA ALA A 152 3.59 -9.38 -3.51
C ALA A 152 4.30 -10.75 -3.55
N VAL A 153 3.57 -11.86 -3.42
CA VAL A 153 4.16 -13.22 -3.43
C VAL A 153 4.70 -13.58 -4.81
N ARG A 154 5.90 -14.21 -4.86
CA ARG A 154 6.60 -14.63 -6.09
C ARG A 154 6.94 -16.12 -6.09
N GLY A 155 6.30 -16.93 -6.92
CA GLY A 155 6.57 -18.37 -6.97
C GLY A 155 6.31 -19.12 -5.65
N SER A 156 6.72 -20.39 -5.57
CA SER A 156 6.35 -21.31 -4.48
C SER A 156 7.18 -21.16 -3.20
N ASN A 157 8.39 -20.62 -3.28
CA ASN A 157 9.33 -20.51 -2.15
C ASN A 157 9.54 -19.05 -1.70
N TYR A 158 8.58 -18.17 -1.97
CA TYR A 158 8.69 -16.76 -1.64
C TYR A 158 8.80 -16.54 -0.14
N GLN A 159 9.77 -15.72 0.27
CA GLN A 159 9.81 -15.10 1.57
C GLN A 159 9.90 -13.58 1.39
N PRO A 160 9.13 -12.78 2.16
CA PRO A 160 9.21 -11.34 2.08
C PRO A 160 10.61 -10.88 2.49
N ARG A 161 11.24 -10.08 1.63
CA ARG A 161 12.51 -9.46 1.95
C ARG A 161 12.31 -8.41 3.03
N ASP A 162 13.16 -8.41 4.05
CA ASP A 162 13.11 -7.48 5.19
C ASP A 162 11.77 -7.48 5.97
N GLY A 163 10.99 -8.57 5.83
CA GLY A 163 9.65 -8.67 6.42
C GLY A 163 8.56 -7.89 5.68
N TYR A 164 8.88 -7.29 4.53
CA TYR A 164 7.94 -6.52 3.70
C TYR A 164 7.38 -7.32 2.52
N PHE A 165 6.07 -7.24 2.35
CA PHE A 165 5.39 -7.68 1.14
C PHE A 165 5.43 -6.56 0.11
N SER A 166 6.50 -6.52 -0.69
CA SER A 166 6.65 -5.54 -1.77
C SER A 166 5.67 -5.83 -2.90
N VAL A 167 4.61 -5.02 -2.96
CA VAL A 167 3.55 -5.11 -3.95
C VAL A 167 4.03 -4.48 -5.25
N ASP A 168 4.07 -5.31 -6.27
CA ASP A 168 4.34 -4.93 -7.65
C ASP A 168 3.41 -5.74 -8.58
N LEU A 169 2.92 -5.08 -9.62
CA LEU A 169 2.02 -5.66 -10.62
C LEU A 169 2.82 -5.91 -11.90
N SER A 170 3.23 -7.16 -12.09
CA SER A 170 4.05 -7.56 -13.23
C SER A 170 3.43 -8.72 -14.01
N LEU A 171 3.71 -8.74 -15.31
CA LEU A 171 3.35 -9.83 -16.24
C LEU A 171 4.40 -10.96 -16.24
N ASP A 172 5.43 -10.88 -15.38
CA ASP A 172 6.36 -11.98 -15.16
C ASP A 172 5.63 -13.18 -14.55
N LYS A 173 5.93 -14.40 -15.02
CA LYS A 173 5.21 -15.64 -14.64
C LYS A 173 5.26 -15.97 -13.14
N GLN A 174 6.21 -15.41 -12.39
CA GLN A 174 6.25 -15.60 -10.94
C GLN A 174 5.24 -14.71 -10.20
N ASN A 175 4.67 -13.72 -10.87
CA ASN A 175 3.73 -12.73 -10.31
C ASN A 175 2.27 -13.14 -10.53
N LEU A 176 1.38 -12.51 -9.77
CA LEU A 176 -0.06 -12.75 -9.88
C LEU A 176 -0.60 -12.49 -11.30
N PHE A 177 -0.13 -11.45 -11.99
CA PHE A 177 -0.67 -11.05 -13.29
C PHE A 177 0.13 -11.61 -14.49
N GLY A 178 1.13 -12.46 -14.25
CA GLY A 178 1.90 -13.12 -15.33
C GLY A 178 1.29 -14.39 -15.89
N GLU A 179 0.13 -14.78 -15.39
CA GLU A 179 -0.61 -15.97 -15.79
C GLU A 179 -1.97 -15.61 -16.41
N ARG A 180 -2.68 -16.61 -16.94
CA ARG A 180 -3.98 -16.41 -17.60
C ARG A 180 -5.04 -15.87 -16.64
N LEU A 181 -6.00 -15.13 -17.19
CA LEU A 181 -7.05 -14.43 -16.44
C LEU A 181 -7.81 -15.33 -15.46
N GLU A 182 -8.09 -16.58 -15.82
CA GLU A 182 -8.80 -17.53 -14.96
C GLU A 182 -7.98 -17.87 -13.70
N TRP A 183 -6.66 -17.98 -13.85
CA TRP A 183 -5.75 -18.22 -12.72
C TRP A 183 -5.63 -16.98 -11.83
N VAL A 184 -5.54 -15.78 -12.43
CA VAL A 184 -5.56 -14.51 -11.69
C VAL A 184 -6.83 -14.41 -10.84
N SER A 185 -7.99 -14.68 -11.46
CA SER A 185 -9.29 -14.64 -10.79
C SER A 185 -9.36 -15.65 -9.65
N TYR A 186 -8.93 -16.89 -9.91
CA TYR A 186 -8.87 -17.96 -8.92
C TYR A 186 -8.01 -17.58 -7.70
N GLU A 187 -6.80 -17.04 -7.93
CA GLU A 187 -5.89 -16.68 -6.84
C GLU A 187 -6.39 -15.47 -6.03
N ILE A 188 -7.06 -14.51 -6.67
CA ILE A 188 -7.72 -13.40 -5.95
C ILE A 188 -8.86 -13.95 -5.08
N VAL A 189 -9.74 -14.78 -5.62
CA VAL A 189 -10.86 -15.39 -4.87
C VAL A 189 -10.35 -16.25 -3.71
N LYS A 190 -9.28 -17.00 -3.93
CA LYS A 190 -8.60 -17.76 -2.88
C LYS A 190 -8.07 -16.83 -1.77
N ALA A 191 -7.45 -15.70 -2.12
CA ALA A 191 -7.00 -14.72 -1.14
C ALA A 191 -8.16 -14.08 -0.35
N LEU A 192 -9.34 -13.93 -0.96
CA LEU A 192 -10.55 -13.45 -0.27
C LEU A 192 -11.12 -14.44 0.75
N SER A 193 -10.73 -15.71 0.68
CA SER A 193 -11.27 -16.78 1.53
C SER A 193 -10.52 -16.94 2.86
N VAL A 194 -9.40 -16.24 3.04
CA VAL A 194 -8.55 -16.24 4.26
C VAL A 194 -9.11 -15.32 5.33
#